data_AF-A0A538RGN8-F1
#
_entry.id   AF-A0A538RGN8-F1
#
_cell.length_a   1.000
_cell.length_b   1.000
_cell.length_c   1.000
_cell.angle_alpha   90.00
_cell.angle_beta   90.00
_cell.angle_gamma   90.00
#
_symmetry.space_group_name_H-M   'P 1'
#
loop_
_entity.id
_entity.type
_entity.pdbx_description
1 polymer ?
#
loop_
_entity_poly.entity_id
_entity_poly.type
_entity_poly.pdbx_seq_one_letter_code
_entity_poly.pdbx_strand_id
1 'polypeptide(L)'
;MTTSLGAACALVLLLAAGADPAPAFQTEVKRYYDLLQNVCQTGVTEQIKTAYEDARVAVEKAQYGGGRDNNFWGLKTPGKAWLECVQSPGNIR
;
A
#
# COMPACT_ATOMS: atom_id res chain seq x y z
N MET A 1 50.61 15.08 5.51
CA MET A 1 49.39 14.27 5.70
C MET A 1 48.20 15.22 5.81
N THR A 2 47.62 15.60 4.68
CA THR A 2 46.46 16.49 4.61
C THR A 2 45.21 15.62 4.55
N THR A 3 44.53 15.53 5.68
CA THR A 3 43.26 14.81 5.85
C THR A 3 42.18 15.48 5.01
N SER A 4 41.73 14.77 3.98
CA SER A 4 40.59 15.13 3.14
C SER A 4 39.29 15.04 3.96
N LEU A 5 38.90 16.12 4.64
CA LEU A 5 37.57 16.25 5.25
C LEU A 5 36.45 16.36 4.20
N GLY A 6 36.78 16.68 2.95
CA GLY A 6 35.79 16.91 1.88
C GLY A 6 35.07 15.65 1.41
N ALA A 7 35.72 14.48 1.47
CA ALA A 7 35.13 13.24 0.97
C ALA A 7 34.03 12.66 1.88
N ALA A 8 34.10 12.94 3.20
CA ALA A 8 33.14 12.39 4.17
C ALA A 8 31.77 13.07 4.12
N CYS A 9 31.72 14.39 3.88
CA CYS A 9 30.45 15.14 3.81
C CYS A 9 29.60 14.78 2.59
N ALA A 10 30.23 14.47 1.45
CA ALA A 10 29.50 14.10 0.23
C ALA A 10 28.74 12.77 0.38
N LEU A 11 29.30 11.82 1.14
CA LEU A 11 28.69 10.51 1.35
C LEU A 11 27.43 10.59 2.23
N VAL A 12 27.42 11.46 3.25
CA VAL A 12 26.27 11.64 4.15
C VAL A 12 25.08 12.30 3.45
N LEU A 13 25.33 13.21 2.51
CA LEU A 13 24.28 13.86 1.72
C LEU A 13 23.63 12.92 0.71
N LEU A 14 24.39 11.97 0.14
CA LEU A 14 23.86 10.94 -0.77
C LEU A 14 22.99 9.89 -0.04
N LEU A 15 23.28 9.61 1.24
CA LEU A 15 22.50 8.66 2.06
C LEU A 15 21.15 9.23 2.52
N ALA A 16 21.01 10.56 2.61
CA ALA A 16 19.77 11.21 3.01
C ALA A 16 18.73 11.34 1.88
N ALA A 17 19.11 11.11 0.63
CA ALA A 17 18.23 11.21 -0.54
C ALA A 17 17.34 9.96 -0.76
N GLY A 18 17.44 8.93 0.08
CA GLY A 18 16.72 7.66 -0.11
C GLY A 18 15.35 7.55 0.57
N ALA A 19 14.94 8.57 1.35
CA ALA A 19 13.66 8.59 2.05
C ALA A 19 12.69 9.57 1.38
N ASP A 20 12.43 9.40 0.09
CA ASP A 20 11.27 10.05 -0.50
C ASP A 20 10.02 9.53 0.23
N PRO A 21 9.15 10.42 0.74
CA PRO A 21 7.90 9.99 1.32
C PRO A 21 7.15 9.17 0.27
N ALA A 22 6.72 7.97 0.65
CA ALA A 22 5.94 7.11 -0.23
C ALA A 22 4.80 7.94 -0.85
N PRO A 23 4.59 7.87 -2.18
CA PRO A 23 3.49 8.55 -2.83
C PRO A 23 2.19 8.37 -2.04
N ALA A 24 1.39 9.43 -1.90
CA ALA A 24 0.19 9.43 -1.05
C ALA A 24 -0.75 8.22 -1.32
N PHE A 25 -0.80 7.72 -2.54
CA PHE A 25 -1.56 6.51 -2.87
C PHE A 25 -1.02 5.25 -2.19
N GLN A 26 0.29 5.09 -2.02
CA GLN A 26 0.89 3.94 -1.34
C GLN A 26 0.50 3.90 0.12
N THR A 27 0.38 5.05 0.78
CA THR A 27 -0.07 5.15 2.18
C THR A 27 -1.50 4.64 2.33
N GLU A 28 -2.43 5.08 1.48
CA GLU A 28 -3.83 4.63 1.57
C GLU A 28 -3.98 3.16 1.14
N VAL A 29 -3.26 2.73 0.12
CA VAL A 29 -3.20 1.31 -0.29
C VAL A 29 -2.69 0.44 0.86
N LYS A 30 -1.60 0.85 1.53
CA LYS A 30 -1.06 0.13 2.68
C LYS A 30 -2.09 0.05 3.81
N ARG A 31 -2.72 1.17 4.17
CA ARG A 31 -3.78 1.21 5.20
C ARG A 31 -4.90 0.22 4.89
N TYR A 32 -5.36 0.18 3.64
CA TYR A 32 -6.39 -0.76 3.22
C TYR A 32 -5.95 -2.22 3.41
N TYR A 33 -4.73 -2.58 2.97
CA TYR A 33 -4.22 -3.94 3.13
C TYR A 33 -3.92 -4.34 4.58
N ASP A 34 -3.50 -3.40 5.43
CA ASP A 34 -3.31 -3.65 6.86
C ASP A 34 -4.64 -4.05 7.52
N LEU A 35 -5.75 -3.38 7.16
CA LEU A 35 -7.07 -3.70 7.68
C LEU A 35 -7.62 -5.05 7.16
N LEU A 36 -7.19 -5.47 5.96
CA LEU A 36 -7.58 -6.76 5.40
C LEU A 36 -6.93 -7.96 6.10
N GLN A 37 -5.85 -7.79 6.87
CA GLN A 37 -5.12 -8.91 7.50
C GLN A 37 -6.03 -9.80 8.35
N ASN A 38 -7.05 -9.23 8.99
CA ASN A 38 -7.97 -9.94 9.87
C ASN A 38 -9.39 -10.07 9.28
N VAL A 39 -9.57 -9.81 7.98
CA VAL A 39 -10.91 -9.77 7.33
C VAL A 39 -11.68 -11.10 7.46
N CYS A 40 -10.96 -12.21 7.58
CA CYS A 40 -11.54 -13.55 7.76
C CYS A 40 -12.31 -13.67 9.09
N GLN A 41 -11.82 -12.99 10.13
CA GLN A 41 -12.37 -13.01 11.49
C GLN A 41 -13.37 -11.87 11.70
N THR A 42 -13.07 -10.69 11.14
CA THR A 42 -13.87 -9.47 11.36
C THR A 42 -14.99 -9.29 10.32
N GLY A 43 -14.92 -10.00 9.20
CA GLY A 43 -15.75 -9.72 8.03
C GLY A 43 -15.44 -8.36 7.40
N VAL A 44 -16.35 -7.90 6.54
CA VAL A 44 -16.24 -6.56 5.95
C VAL A 44 -16.82 -5.52 6.90
N THR A 45 -15.95 -4.75 7.57
CA THR A 45 -16.34 -3.66 8.47
C THR A 45 -16.48 -2.33 7.72
N GLU A 46 -17.17 -1.35 8.32
CA GLU A 46 -17.23 0.02 7.76
C GLU A 46 -15.84 0.65 7.63
N GLN A 47 -14.93 0.40 8.57
CA GLN A 47 -13.55 0.89 8.50
C GLN A 47 -12.82 0.35 7.26
N ILE A 48 -13.04 -0.93 6.91
CA ILE A 48 -12.47 -1.53 5.69
C ILE A 48 -13.08 -0.89 4.44
N LYS A 49 -14.39 -0.60 4.43
CA LYS A 49 -15.06 0.05 3.30
C LYS A 49 -14.53 1.47 3.07
N THR A 50 -14.38 2.26 4.13
CA THR A 50 -13.81 3.61 4.05
C THR A 50 -12.38 3.57 3.52
N ALA A 51 -11.53 2.71 4.08
CA ALA A 51 -10.14 2.59 3.63
C ALA A 51 -10.03 2.13 2.17
N TYR A 52 -10.96 1.28 1.70
CA TYR A 52 -11.02 0.90 0.29
C TYR A 52 -11.34 2.09 -0.61
N GLU A 53 -12.32 2.93 -0.27
CA GLU A 53 -12.66 4.10 -1.07
C GLU A 53 -11.53 5.14 -1.09
N ASP A 54 -10.90 5.39 0.07
CA ASP A 54 -9.75 6.30 0.16
C ASP A 54 -8.59 5.81 -0.73
N ALA A 55 -8.27 4.51 -0.65
CA ALA A 55 -7.24 3.90 -1.48
C ALA A 55 -7.62 3.90 -2.97
N ARG A 56 -8.88 3.64 -3.32
CA ARG A 56 -9.38 3.67 -4.70
C ARG A 56 -9.22 5.05 -5.31
N VAL A 57 -9.66 6.09 -4.60
CA VAL A 57 -9.53 7.49 -5.03
C VAL A 57 -8.06 7.88 -5.16
N ALA A 58 -7.21 7.48 -4.22
CA ALA A 58 -5.79 7.82 -4.27
C ALA A 58 -5.07 7.14 -5.45
N VAL A 59 -5.37 5.88 -5.73
CA VAL A 59 -4.86 5.12 -6.87
C VAL A 59 -5.34 5.71 -8.20
N GLU A 60 -6.62 6.07 -8.30
CA GLU A 60 -7.22 6.74 -9.46
C GLU A 60 -6.55 8.10 -9.73
N LYS A 61 -6.39 8.93 -8.69
CA LYS A 61 -5.72 10.24 -8.78
C LYS A 61 -4.26 10.11 -9.17
N ALA A 62 -3.56 9.09 -8.67
CA ALA A 62 -2.18 8.81 -9.02
C ALA A 62 -2.01 8.23 -10.42
N GLN A 63 -3.12 7.90 -11.12
CA GLN A 63 -3.10 7.16 -12.38
C GLN A 63 -2.27 5.87 -12.26
N TYR A 64 -2.25 5.30 -11.05
CA TYR A 64 -1.46 4.14 -10.70
C TYR A 64 -2.31 2.89 -10.91
N GLY A 65 -1.78 1.87 -11.59
CA GLY A 65 -2.57 0.70 -11.95
C GLY A 65 -3.55 0.95 -13.11
N GLY A 66 -4.26 -0.10 -13.50
CA GLY A 66 -4.98 -0.25 -14.76
C GLY A 66 -6.28 0.54 -14.92
N GLY A 67 -6.45 1.65 -14.19
CA GLY A 67 -7.67 2.46 -14.15
C GLY A 67 -8.06 3.13 -15.47
N ARG A 68 -7.31 2.92 -16.55
CA ARG A 68 -7.76 3.13 -17.92
C ARG A 68 -7.49 1.85 -18.72
N ASP A 69 -8.50 0.99 -18.79
CA ASP A 69 -8.59 -0.12 -19.74
C ASP A 69 -7.75 -1.39 -19.45
N ASN A 70 -7.59 -1.82 -18.19
CA ASN A 70 -7.06 -3.16 -17.90
C ASN A 70 -7.79 -3.92 -16.77
N ASN A 71 -7.96 -5.24 -16.96
CA ASN A 71 -8.66 -6.14 -16.03
C ASN A 71 -7.75 -6.77 -14.95
N PHE A 72 -6.47 -6.38 -14.89
CA PHE A 72 -5.44 -7.10 -14.15
C PHE A 72 -4.78 -6.27 -13.04
N TRP A 73 -5.11 -4.98 -12.92
CA TRP A 73 -4.46 -4.07 -11.99
C TRP A 73 -5.47 -3.18 -11.27
N GLY A 74 -5.73 -3.49 -10.00
CA GLY A 74 -6.60 -2.68 -9.15
C GLY A 74 -6.72 -3.22 -7.74
N LEU A 75 -7.24 -2.40 -6.83
CA LEU A 75 -7.60 -2.82 -5.49
C LEU A 75 -8.74 -3.84 -5.55
N LYS A 76 -8.55 -4.96 -4.86
CA LYS A 76 -9.62 -5.94 -4.65
C LYS A 76 -10.72 -5.28 -3.82
N THR A 77 -11.99 -5.54 -4.12
CA THR A 77 -13.07 -5.05 -3.27
C THR A 77 -13.06 -5.77 -1.91
N PRO A 78 -13.51 -5.14 -0.82
CA PRO A 78 -13.58 -5.78 0.50
C PRO A 78 -14.35 -7.11 0.49
N GLY A 79 -15.47 -7.17 -0.25
CA GLY A 79 -16.26 -8.38 -0.39
C GLY A 79 -15.50 -9.51 -1.09
N LYS A 80 -14.74 -9.22 -2.16
CA LYS A 80 -13.91 -10.22 -2.83
C LYS A 80 -12.78 -10.71 -1.91
N ALA A 81 -12.13 -9.81 -1.17
CA ALA A 81 -11.08 -10.17 -0.22
C ALA A 81 -11.61 -11.09 0.90
N TRP A 82 -12.79 -10.76 1.45
CA TRP A 82 -13.45 -11.60 2.45
C TRP A 82 -13.83 -12.97 1.88
N LEU A 83 -14.48 -13.00 0.70
CA LEU A 83 -14.88 -14.23 0.03
C LEU A 83 -13.70 -15.14 -0.26
N GLU A 84 -12.60 -14.62 -0.77
CA GLU A 84 -11.38 -15.40 -0.98
C GLU A 84 -10.79 -15.92 0.32
N CYS A 85 -10.85 -15.14 1.40
CA CYS A 85 -10.36 -15.62 2.68
C CYS A 85 -11.19 -16.80 3.19
N VAL A 86 -12.52 -16.67 3.26
CA VAL A 86 -13.38 -17.72 3.81
C VAL A 86 -13.45 -18.96 2.90
N GLN A 87 -13.16 -18.82 1.61
CA GLN A 87 -13.08 -19.95 0.68
C GLN A 87 -11.69 -20.62 0.64
N SER A 88 -10.67 -20.01 1.24
CA SER A 88 -9.32 -20.59 1.30
C SER A 88 -9.25 -21.66 2.39
N PRO A 89 -8.88 -22.92 2.07
CA PRO A 89 -8.71 -23.96 3.07
C PRO A 89 -7.63 -23.55 4.07
N GLY A 90 -7.97 -23.52 5.37
CA GLY A 90 -7.05 -23.19 6.47
C GLY A 90 -7.24 -21.83 7.14
N ASN A 91 -8.07 -20.94 6.57
CA ASN A 91 -8.32 -19.60 7.15
C ASN A 91 -9.60 -19.51 8.01
N ILE A 92 -10.43 -20.56 8.02
CA ILE A 92 -11.55 -20.72 8.96
C ILE A 92 -10.99 -21.51 10.17
N ARG A 93 -10.56 -20.83 11.22
CA ARG A 93 -10.21 -21.43 12.51
C ARG A 93 -10.75 -20.57 13.64
#